data_AF-A0A7X7FAI5-F1
#
_entry.id   AF-A0A7X7FAI5-F1
#
_cell.length_a   1.000
_cell.length_b   1.000
_cell.length_c   1.000
_cell.angle_alpha   90.00
_cell.angle_beta   90.00
_cell.angle_gamma   90.00
#
_symmetry.space_group_name_H-M   'P 1'
#
loop_
_entity.id
_entity.type
_entity.pdbx_description
1 polymer ?
#
loop_
_entity_poly.entity_id
_entity_poly.type
_entity_poly.pdbx_seq_one_letter_code
_entity_poly.pdbx_strand_id
1 'polypeptide(L)'
;ARIESDPILVANRVGKGQAILLNATVYPAHFGLRRFYADLLGVVAEAQAGDVEVLCGDRVRYAVYPEPGMEILYLLNTHPDCAQEVLVSHGNVRRAAVSVAPGALRVVYLNAGGLYAPANPEARVTALNWREGKAKPVFLDPDVQPGDEVSVAQ
;
A
#
# COMPACT_ATOMS: atom_id res chain seq x y z
N ALA A 1 -23.07 12.70 -22.64
CA ALA A 1 -23.05 11.50 -23.50
C ALA A 1 -24.44 10.89 -23.53
N ARG A 2 -24.96 10.51 -24.70
CA ARG A 2 -26.21 9.74 -24.79
C ARG A 2 -25.83 8.27 -24.63
N ILE A 3 -26.26 7.63 -23.54
CA ILE A 3 -25.89 6.25 -23.19
C ILE A 3 -26.26 5.24 -24.29
N GLU A 4 -27.29 5.54 -25.09
CA GLU A 4 -27.77 4.65 -26.17
C GLU A 4 -26.91 4.67 -27.45
N SER A 5 -26.13 5.72 -27.70
CA SER A 5 -25.36 5.87 -28.96
C SER A 5 -23.84 5.87 -28.77
N ASP A 6 -23.37 6.20 -27.57
CA ASP A 6 -21.95 6.36 -27.30
C ASP A 6 -21.46 5.22 -26.38
N PRO A 7 -20.46 4.41 -26.79
CA PRO A 7 -19.94 3.36 -25.93
C PRO A 7 -19.32 3.97 -24.65
N ILE A 8 -19.81 3.53 -23.50
CA ILE A 8 -19.30 3.97 -22.19
C ILE A 8 -17.92 3.38 -21.91
N LEU A 9 -17.65 2.16 -22.38
CA LEU A 9 -16.39 1.45 -22.25
C LEU A 9 -15.98 0.87 -23.60
N VAL A 10 -14.74 1.12 -24.02
CA VAL A 10 -14.12 0.45 -25.17
C VAL A 10 -12.83 -0.20 -24.69
N ALA A 11 -12.68 -1.50 -24.92
CA ALA A 11 -11.49 -2.26 -24.56
C ALA A 11 -10.87 -2.87 -25.81
N ASN A 12 -9.61 -2.54 -26.09
CA ASN A 12 -8.87 -3.05 -27.24
C ASN A 12 -7.60 -3.77 -26.78
N ARG A 13 -7.31 -4.94 -27.36
CA ARG A 13 -6.03 -5.63 -27.13
C ARG A 13 -4.90 -4.88 -27.84
N VAL A 14 -3.81 -4.65 -27.12
CA VAL A 14 -2.60 -3.99 -27.64
C VAL A 14 -1.39 -4.80 -27.20
N GLY A 15 -0.79 -5.56 -28.13
CA GLY A 15 0.29 -6.49 -27.82
C GLY A 15 -0.15 -7.56 -26.83
N LYS A 16 0.57 -7.67 -25.69
CA LYS A 16 0.22 -8.57 -24.58
C LYS A 16 -0.78 -7.96 -23.58
N GLY A 17 -1.10 -6.67 -23.71
CA GLY A 17 -1.94 -5.93 -22.78
C GLY A 17 -3.29 -5.51 -23.38
N GLN A 18 -3.98 -4.63 -22.66
CA GLN A 18 -5.27 -4.08 -23.06
C GLN A 18 -5.30 -2.57 -22.80
N ALA A 19 -5.77 -1.81 -23.79
CA ALA A 19 -6.09 -0.39 -23.65
C ALA A 19 -7.59 -0.25 -23.40
N ILE A 20 -7.95 0.45 -22.32
CA ILE A 20 -9.34 0.68 -21.92
C ILE A 20 -9.62 2.18 -22.01
N LEU A 21 -10.60 2.55 -22.83
CA LEU A 21 -11.15 3.91 -22.90
C LEU A 21 -12.45 3.94 -22.11
N LEU A 22 -12.49 4.80 -21.09
CA LEU A 22 -13.69 5.08 -20.31
C LEU A 22 -14.28 6.43 -20.75
N ASN A 23 -15.48 6.40 -21.32
CA ASN A 23 -16.18 7.59 -21.83
C ASN A 23 -17.32 8.05 -20.90
N ALA A 24 -17.28 7.62 -19.63
CA ALA A 24 -18.21 8.08 -18.61
C ALA A 24 -17.75 9.45 -18.08
N THR A 25 -18.45 10.52 -18.49
CA THR A 25 -18.18 11.88 -18.01
C THR A 25 -18.83 12.18 -16.65
N VAL A 26 -19.56 11.21 -16.09
CA VAL A 26 -20.29 11.34 -14.81
C VAL A 26 -19.37 10.96 -13.66
N TYR A 27 -19.48 11.66 -12.53
CA TYR A 27 -18.64 11.40 -11.36
C TYR A 27 -18.74 9.93 -10.91
N PRO A 28 -17.64 9.28 -10.46
CA PRO A 28 -17.60 7.84 -10.14
C PRO A 28 -18.64 7.36 -9.11
N ALA A 29 -19.20 8.26 -8.32
CA ALA A 29 -20.23 7.95 -7.32
C ALA A 29 -21.68 8.06 -7.82
N HIS A 30 -21.94 8.25 -9.13
CA HIS A 30 -23.30 8.17 -9.65
C HIS A 30 -23.86 6.76 -9.41
N PHE A 31 -25.05 6.65 -8.81
CA PHE A 31 -25.59 5.37 -8.33
C PHE A 31 -25.62 4.27 -9.41
N GLY A 32 -26.00 4.63 -10.64
CA GLY A 32 -26.03 3.70 -11.78
C GLY A 32 -24.66 3.22 -12.28
N LEU A 33 -23.56 3.84 -11.85
CA LEU A 33 -22.19 3.52 -12.28
C LEU A 33 -21.30 2.96 -11.16
N ARG A 34 -21.79 2.93 -9.91
CA ARG A 34 -20.98 2.52 -8.75
C ARG A 34 -20.39 1.13 -8.90
N ARG A 35 -21.19 0.14 -9.32
CA ARG A 35 -20.73 -1.24 -9.53
C ARG A 35 -19.69 -1.32 -10.64
N PHE A 36 -19.94 -0.61 -11.75
CA PHE A 36 -19.03 -0.54 -12.86
C PHE A 36 -17.64 0.02 -12.47
N TYR A 37 -17.61 1.12 -11.70
CA TYR A 37 -16.34 1.67 -11.20
C TYR A 37 -15.66 0.75 -10.18
N ALA A 38 -16.42 0.06 -9.33
CA ALA A 38 -15.85 -0.93 -8.41
C ALA A 38 -15.16 -2.07 -9.17
N ASP A 39 -15.82 -2.62 -10.20
CA ASP A 39 -15.25 -3.69 -11.04
C ASP A 39 -14.02 -3.20 -11.81
N LEU A 40 -14.07 -1.99 -12.38
CA LEU A 40 -12.93 -1.38 -13.08
C LEU A 40 -11.73 -1.17 -12.16
N LEU A 41 -11.96 -0.64 -10.96
CA LEU A 41 -10.91 -0.45 -9.95
C LEU A 41 -10.35 -1.79 -9.48
N GLY A 42 -11.19 -2.82 -9.34
CA GLY A 42 -10.76 -4.18 -9.04
C GLY A 42 -9.80 -4.72 -10.09
N VAL A 43 -10.15 -4.63 -11.37
CA VAL A 43 -9.29 -5.08 -12.48
C VAL A 43 -7.97 -4.31 -12.51
N VAL A 44 -8.00 -3.00 -12.31
CA VAL A 44 -6.77 -2.18 -12.27
C VAL A 44 -5.92 -2.55 -11.05
N ALA A 45 -6.54 -2.75 -9.88
CA ALA A 45 -5.84 -3.15 -8.67
C ALA A 45 -5.20 -4.53 -8.81
N GLU A 46 -5.90 -5.51 -9.38
CA GLU A 46 -5.36 -6.85 -9.67
C GLU A 46 -4.22 -6.78 -10.70
N ALA A 47 -4.36 -5.97 -11.75
CA ALA A 47 -3.31 -5.80 -12.75
C ALA A 47 -2.05 -5.11 -12.20
N GLN A 48 -2.20 -4.32 -11.13
CA GLN A 48 -1.12 -3.66 -10.39
C GLN A 48 -0.72 -4.42 -9.12
N ALA A 49 -1.30 -5.60 -8.88
CA ALA A 49 -1.02 -6.38 -7.68
C ALA A 49 0.45 -6.83 -7.73
N GLY A 50 1.28 -6.18 -6.92
CA GLY A 50 2.63 -6.62 -6.62
C GLY A 50 2.67 -7.55 -5.42
N ASP A 51 3.87 -7.79 -4.90
CA ASP A 51 4.07 -8.64 -3.71
C ASP A 51 3.55 -7.98 -2.42
N VAL A 52 3.36 -6.65 -2.42
CA VAL A 52 2.82 -5.87 -1.29
C VAL A 52 1.38 -5.43 -1.57
N GLU A 53 0.48 -5.83 -0.69
CA GLU A 53 -0.91 -5.36 -0.65
C GLU A 53 -1.10 -4.41 0.55
N VAL A 54 -1.65 -3.23 0.30
CA VAL A 54 -1.93 -2.22 1.32
C VAL A 54 -3.40 -1.87 1.31
N LEU A 55 -4.09 -2.14 2.42
CA LEU A 55 -5.48 -1.74 2.65
C LEU A 55 -5.48 -0.60 3.67
N CYS A 56 -5.87 0.59 3.24
CA CYS A 56 -5.87 1.79 4.08
C CYS A 56 -7.09 2.68 3.80
N GLY A 57 -7.37 3.60 4.73
CA GLY A 57 -8.34 4.66 4.52
C GLY A 57 -7.91 5.62 3.40
N ASP A 58 -8.88 6.39 2.89
CA ASP A 58 -8.71 7.43 1.87
C ASP A 58 -7.76 8.57 2.29
N ARG A 59 -7.60 8.77 3.60
CA ARG A 59 -6.70 9.76 4.22
C ARG A 59 -5.26 9.27 4.36
N VAL A 60 -4.96 8.01 4.07
CA VAL A 60 -3.60 7.48 4.08
C VAL A 60 -3.04 7.49 2.66
N ARG A 61 -1.87 8.10 2.49
CA ARG A 61 -1.07 8.00 1.26
C ARG A 61 0.05 7.01 1.50
N TYR A 62 0.36 6.21 0.49
CA TYR A 62 1.46 5.27 0.59
C TYR A 62 2.32 5.24 -0.67
N ALA A 63 3.56 4.80 -0.49
CA ALA A 63 4.49 4.49 -1.57
C ALA A 63 5.38 3.32 -1.16
N VAL A 64 5.65 2.42 -2.10
CA VAL A 64 6.54 1.27 -1.91
C VAL A 64 7.79 1.49 -2.76
N TYR A 65 8.96 1.34 -2.15
CA TYR A 65 10.24 1.44 -2.84
C TYR A 65 11.05 0.15 -2.64
N PRO A 66 11.51 -0.50 -3.72
CA PRO A 66 12.39 -1.66 -3.61
C PRO A 66 13.80 -1.21 -3.19
N GLU A 67 14.40 -1.94 -2.26
CA GLU A 67 15.78 -1.79 -1.80
C GLU A 67 16.47 -3.18 -1.82
N PRO A 68 17.80 -3.25 -1.77
CA PRO A 68 18.49 -4.55 -1.73
C PRO A 68 18.06 -5.42 -0.54
N GLY A 69 17.31 -6.50 -0.83
CA GLY A 69 16.90 -7.49 0.17
C GLY A 69 15.64 -7.13 0.98
N MET A 70 14.97 -6.02 0.68
CA MET A 70 13.72 -5.61 1.34
C MET A 70 12.95 -4.58 0.50
N GLU A 71 11.69 -4.35 0.86
CA GLU A 71 10.90 -3.23 0.36
C GLU A 71 10.61 -2.26 1.50
N ILE A 72 10.60 -0.96 1.19
CA ILE A 72 10.27 0.10 2.13
C ILE A 72 8.90 0.66 1.76
N LEU A 73 7.93 0.47 2.64
CA LEU A 73 6.59 1.02 2.57
C LEU A 73 6.51 2.29 3.44
N TYR A 74 6.29 3.43 2.80
CA TYR A 74 6.02 4.69 3.46
C TYR A 74 4.51 4.90 3.59
N LEU A 75 4.05 5.23 4.80
CA LEU A 75 2.66 5.50 5.11
C LEU A 75 2.53 6.91 5.70
N LEU A 76 1.83 7.80 5.00
CA LEU A 76 1.55 9.16 5.46
C LEU A 76 0.07 9.28 5.80
N ASN A 77 -0.23 9.51 7.07
CA ASN A 77 -1.59 9.84 7.49
C ASN A 77 -1.84 11.35 7.34
N THR A 78 -2.70 11.72 6.39
CA THR A 78 -3.08 13.12 6.14
C THR A 78 -4.24 13.59 7.00
N HIS A 79 -4.81 12.73 7.84
CA HIS A 79 -5.85 13.12 8.78
C HIS A 79 -5.22 13.88 9.98
N PRO A 80 -5.73 15.08 10.33
CA PRO A 80 -5.11 15.93 11.37
C PRO A 80 -5.29 15.37 12.79
N ASP A 81 -6.46 14.78 13.09
CA ASP A 81 -6.82 14.42 14.48
C ASP A 81 -7.13 12.94 14.72
N CYS A 82 -6.96 12.07 13.74
CA CYS A 82 -7.39 10.67 13.82
C CYS A 82 -6.26 9.75 13.36
N ALA A 83 -5.88 8.80 14.23
CA ALA A 83 -4.99 7.72 13.86
C ALA A 83 -5.70 6.80 12.86
N GLN A 84 -4.94 6.27 11.92
CA GLN A 84 -5.45 5.36 10.89
C GLN A 84 -4.77 4.00 11.04
N GLU A 85 -5.55 2.93 10.93
CA GLU A 85 -5.03 1.57 10.84
C GLU A 85 -4.87 1.19 9.37
N VAL A 86 -3.69 0.63 9.06
CA VAL A 86 -3.35 0.14 7.72
C VAL A 86 -3.07 -1.34 7.83
N LEU A 87 -3.71 -2.15 6.98
CA LEU A 87 -3.43 -3.58 6.89
C LEU A 87 -2.46 -3.83 5.74
N VAL A 88 -1.34 -4.47 6.05
CA VAL A 88 -0.28 -4.79 5.09
C VAL A 88 -0.20 -6.30 4.91
N SER A 89 -0.20 -6.76 3.67
CA SER A 89 0.14 -8.15 3.33
C SER A 89 1.37 -8.18 2.43
N HIS A 90 2.30 -9.09 2.72
CA HIS A 90 3.50 -9.30 1.92
C HIS A 90 3.96 -10.77 2.07
N GLY A 91 3.99 -11.52 0.96
CA GLY A 91 4.27 -12.96 0.97
C GLY A 91 3.30 -13.74 1.87
N ASN A 92 3.81 -14.36 2.95
CA ASN A 92 3.00 -15.08 3.93
C ASN A 92 2.45 -14.19 5.06
N VAL A 93 2.96 -12.96 5.22
CA VAL A 93 2.36 -12.00 6.15
C VAL A 93 1.03 -11.56 5.58
N ARG A 94 -0.06 -11.81 6.32
CA ARG A 94 -1.42 -11.44 5.91
C ARG A 94 -2.02 -10.45 6.88
N ARG A 95 -2.46 -9.30 6.35
CA ARG A 95 -3.21 -8.28 7.09
C ARG A 95 -2.55 -7.88 8.42
N ALA A 96 -1.23 -7.71 8.43
CA ALA A 96 -0.53 -7.16 9.57
C ALA A 96 -0.97 -5.70 9.77
N ALA A 97 -1.47 -5.41 10.97
CA ALA A 97 -1.96 -4.07 11.31
C ALA A 97 -0.81 -3.14 11.68
N VAL A 98 -0.77 -1.97 11.04
CA VAL A 98 0.16 -0.88 11.34
C VAL A 98 -0.66 0.36 11.64
N SER A 99 -0.50 0.90 12.85
CA SER A 99 -1.15 2.14 13.25
C SER A 99 -0.29 3.35 12.86
N VAL A 100 -0.91 4.35 12.25
CA VAL A 100 -0.27 5.61 11.85
C VAL A 100 -0.96 6.76 12.56
N ALA A 101 -0.20 7.47 13.41
CA ALA A 101 -0.70 8.61 14.18
C ALA A 101 -1.19 9.76 13.27
N PRO A 102 -2.02 10.68 13.78
CA PRO A 102 -2.50 11.82 13.00
C PRO A 102 -1.34 12.69 12.48
N GLY A 103 -1.39 13.08 11.21
CA GLY A 103 -0.34 13.89 10.57
C GLY A 103 1.05 13.24 10.48
N ALA A 104 1.19 11.96 10.86
CA ALA A 104 2.48 11.30 10.98
C ALA A 104 2.87 10.52 9.73
N LEU A 105 4.18 10.42 9.51
CA LEU A 105 4.80 9.47 8.59
C LEU A 105 5.25 8.24 9.38
N ARG A 106 4.85 7.05 8.93
CA ARG A 106 5.34 5.76 9.41
C ARG A 106 6.10 5.06 8.29
N VAL A 107 7.20 4.42 8.63
CA VAL A 107 8.01 3.64 7.68
C VAL A 107 7.95 2.18 8.08
N VAL A 108 7.68 1.31 7.10
CA VAL A 108 7.53 -0.13 7.27
C VAL A 108 8.50 -0.83 6.35
N TYR A 109 9.29 -1.75 6.91
CA TYR A 109 10.26 -2.55 6.19
C TYR A 109 9.72 -3.97 6.02
N LEU A 110 9.70 -4.44 4.78
CA LEU A 110 9.10 -5.70 4.39
C LEU A 110 10.16 -6.58 3.74
N ASN A 111 10.22 -7.85 4.13
CA ASN A 111 10.98 -8.84 3.38
C ASN A 111 10.34 -10.23 3.53
N ALA A 112 11.01 -11.25 2.98
CA ALA A 112 10.55 -12.63 3.03
C ALA A 112 10.44 -13.21 4.46
N GLY A 113 11.03 -12.58 5.48
CA GLY A 113 10.90 -13.06 6.87
C GLY A 113 9.79 -12.36 7.66
N GLY A 114 9.28 -11.22 7.20
CA GLY A 114 8.18 -10.55 7.86
C GLY A 114 8.12 -9.03 7.62
N LEU A 115 7.44 -8.35 8.55
CA LEU A 115 7.23 -6.91 8.62
C LEU A 115 7.90 -6.33 9.87
N TYR A 116 8.55 -5.19 9.72
CA TYR A 116 9.14 -4.42 10.82
C TYR A 116 8.87 -2.93 10.66
N ALA A 117 8.39 -2.24 11.69
CA ALA A 117 8.09 -0.82 11.64
C ALA A 117 8.54 -0.09 12.93
N PRO A 118 9.66 0.65 12.91
CA PRO A 118 10.10 1.45 14.05
C PRO A 118 9.13 2.62 14.30
N ALA A 119 9.05 3.11 15.54
CA ALA A 119 8.26 4.31 15.87
C ALA A 119 8.85 5.56 15.27
N ASN A 120 10.17 5.67 15.33
CA ASN A 120 10.90 6.77 14.75
C ASN A 120 11.15 6.53 13.25
N PRO A 121 10.55 7.32 12.35
CA PRO A 121 10.80 7.17 10.90
C PRO A 121 12.24 7.54 10.51
N GLU A 122 12.97 8.30 11.34
CA GLU A 122 14.38 8.65 11.10
C GLU A 122 15.33 7.48 11.38
N ALA A 123 14.90 6.48 12.17
CA ALA A 123 15.66 5.26 12.43
C ALA A 123 15.64 4.34 11.20
N ARG A 124 16.36 4.75 10.16
CA ARG A 124 16.38 4.05 8.87
C ARG A 124 17.02 2.68 9.01
N VAL A 125 16.30 1.64 8.58
CA VAL A 125 16.84 0.28 8.49
C VAL A 125 17.50 0.10 7.13
N THR A 126 18.70 -0.48 7.10
CA THR A 126 19.46 -0.80 5.88
C THR A 126 19.47 -2.30 5.57
N ALA A 127 19.30 -3.14 6.58
CA ALA A 127 19.12 -4.57 6.42
C ALA A 127 18.18 -5.11 7.50
N LEU A 128 17.33 -6.06 7.14
CA LEU A 128 16.38 -6.68 8.06
C LEU A 128 16.60 -8.20 8.09
N ASN A 129 17.04 -8.73 9.23
CA ASN A 129 17.22 -10.16 9.44
C ASN A 129 16.19 -10.70 10.43
N TRP A 130 15.93 -12.01 10.37
CA TRP A 130 15.00 -12.68 11.27
C TRP A 130 15.72 -13.81 12.00
N ARG A 131 15.57 -13.86 13.33
CA ARG A 131 16.06 -14.98 14.16
C ARG A 131 15.03 -15.27 15.23
N GLU A 132 14.66 -16.55 15.37
CA GLU A 132 13.72 -17.02 16.41
C GLU A 132 12.40 -16.22 16.43
N GLY A 133 11.88 -15.86 15.24
CA GLY A 133 10.65 -15.08 15.10
C GLY A 133 10.77 -13.60 15.47
N LYS A 134 11.98 -13.10 15.75
CA LYS A 134 12.23 -11.68 16.05
C LYS A 134 12.98 -11.00 14.92
N ALA A 135 12.57 -9.76 14.63
CA ALA A 135 13.29 -8.86 13.76
C ALA A 135 14.64 -8.46 14.37
N LYS A 136 15.68 -8.45 13.54
CA LYS A 136 17.02 -7.93 13.84
C LYS A 136 17.37 -6.89 12.78
N PRO A 137 16.86 -5.65 12.92
CA PRO A 137 17.18 -4.57 12.01
C PRO A 137 18.64 -4.12 12.19
N VAL A 138 19.25 -3.70 11.09
CA VAL A 138 20.51 -2.95 11.07
C VAL A 138 20.16 -1.52 10.72
N PHE A 139 20.46 -0.59 11.61
CA PHE A 139 20.17 0.83 11.40
C PHE A 139 21.30 1.52 10.62
N LEU A 140 20.93 2.52 9.83
CA LEU A 140 21.89 3.38 9.13
C LEU A 140 22.72 4.21 10.12
N ASP A 141 22.03 4.81 11.10
CA ASP A 141 22.62 5.60 12.17
C ASP A 141 22.30 4.91 13.51
N PRO A 142 23.31 4.38 14.22
CA PRO A 142 23.10 3.70 15.50
C PRO A 142 22.71 4.65 16.64
N ASP A 143 22.94 5.96 16.50
CA ASP A 143 22.61 6.95 17.53
C ASP A 143 21.14 7.34 17.50
N VAL A 144 20.44 7.07 16.39
CA VAL A 144 19.00 7.33 16.23
C VAL A 144 18.20 6.17 16.80
N GLN A 145 17.49 6.43 17.90
CA GLN A 145 16.68 5.40 18.55
C GLN A 145 15.40 5.08 17.75
N PRO A 146 15.06 3.78 17.58
CA PRO A 146 13.87 3.35 16.84
C PRO A 146 12.54 3.59 17.57
N GLY A 147 12.56 3.78 18.89
CA GLY A 147 11.34 3.89 19.72
C GLY A 147 10.55 2.59 19.76
N ASP A 148 9.22 2.66 19.92
CA ASP A 148 8.35 1.50 19.97
C ASP A 148 8.20 0.80 18.60
N GLU A 149 8.51 -0.49 18.56
CA GLU A 149 8.60 -1.26 17.32
C GLU A 149 7.39 -2.16 17.15
N VAL A 150 6.90 -2.26 15.91
CA VAL A 150 5.96 -3.31 15.50
C VAL A 150 6.73 -4.31 14.66
N SER A 151 6.70 -5.59 15.05
CA SER A 151 7.30 -6.66 14.25
C SER A 151 6.33 -7.84 14.12
N VAL A 152 6.20 -8.34 12.91
CA VAL A 152 5.36 -9.50 12.57
C VAL A 152 6.19 -10.43 11.71
N ALA A 153 6.59 -11.58 12.26
CA ALA A 153 7.27 -12.63 11.51
C ALA A 153 6.26 -13.40 10.64
N GLN A 154 6.77 -14.02 9.58
CA GLN A 154 6.06 -15.08 8.86
C GLN A 154 5.87 -16.34 9.70
#